data_AF-A0A938D0D4-F1
#
_entry.id   AF-A0A938D0D4-F1
#
_cell.length_a   1.000
_cell.length_b   1.000
_cell.length_c   1.000
_cell.angle_alpha   90.00
_cell.angle_beta   90.00
_cell.angle_gamma   90.00
#
_symmetry.space_group_name_H-M   'P 1'
#
loop_
_entity.id
_entity.type
_entity.pdbx_description
1 polymer ?
#
loop_
_entity_poly.entity_id
_entity_poly.type
_entity_poly.pdbx_seq_one_letter_code
_entity_poly.pdbx_strand_id
1 'polypeptide(L)'
;MKPAPFWKAKRLDEMTETEWESLCDGCGLCCLHKLEDEDTGEIAYTDVACHLLDLESCRCGDYANRSARVPDCVKVTPENAGTLGWLPGSCAYRLLAEGRALAWWHPLVSGDPGTVHASGVSLRGRAVSEDDVDDVRDHVVAWLNSRLAAGLPLPGTGKRAPRKAKPQPKVARKRRTAP
;
A
#
# COMPACT_ATOMS: atom_id res chain seq x y z
N MET A 1 -14.34 32.36 -13.35
CA MET A 1 -13.61 31.73 -12.23
C MET A 1 -14.05 30.27 -12.19
N LYS A 2 -13.12 29.31 -12.28
CA LYS A 2 -13.49 27.88 -12.16
C LYS A 2 -13.88 27.61 -10.69
N PRO A 3 -14.96 26.86 -10.41
CA PRO A 3 -15.29 26.47 -9.06
C PRO A 3 -14.12 25.67 -8.45
N ALA A 4 -13.93 25.80 -7.14
CA ALA A 4 -12.94 25.01 -6.44
C ALA A 4 -13.24 23.51 -6.63
N PRO A 5 -12.22 22.66 -6.77
CA PRO A 5 -12.44 21.21 -6.86
C PRO A 5 -13.07 20.67 -5.58
N PHE A 6 -13.85 19.59 -5.69
CA PHE A 6 -14.67 19.08 -4.58
C PHE A 6 -13.81 18.72 -3.35
N TRP A 7 -12.60 18.16 -3.55
CA TRP A 7 -11.68 17.77 -2.47
C TRP A 7 -11.06 18.96 -1.71
N LYS A 8 -11.30 20.19 -2.17
CA LYS A 8 -10.96 21.43 -1.44
C LYS A 8 -12.19 22.14 -0.88
N ALA A 9 -13.38 21.87 -1.43
CA ALA A 9 -14.60 22.60 -1.12
C ALA A 9 -15.51 21.87 -0.13
N LYS A 10 -15.48 20.53 -0.11
CA LYS A 10 -16.32 19.69 0.73
C LYS A 10 -15.56 19.13 1.92
N ARG A 11 -16.25 18.92 3.04
CA ARG A 11 -15.78 18.06 4.13
C ARG A 11 -15.82 16.59 3.67
N LEU A 12 -15.02 15.74 4.31
CA LEU A 12 -14.92 14.32 3.93
C LEU A 12 -16.27 13.59 4.03
N ASP A 13 -17.07 13.90 5.05
CA ASP A 13 -18.41 13.36 5.31
C ASP A 13 -19.49 13.88 4.34
N GLU A 14 -19.17 14.89 3.54
CA GLU A 14 -20.06 15.47 2.51
C GLU A 14 -19.77 14.93 1.10
N MET A 15 -18.72 14.12 0.97
CA MET A 15 -18.37 13.50 -0.31
C MET A 15 -19.32 12.36 -0.63
N THR A 16 -19.77 12.31 -1.88
CA THR A 16 -20.42 11.11 -2.42
C THR A 16 -19.44 9.95 -2.44
N GLU A 17 -19.95 8.71 -2.49
CA GLU A 17 -19.09 7.53 -2.62
C GLU A 17 -18.16 7.63 -3.85
N THR A 18 -18.66 8.11 -5.00
CA THR A 18 -17.84 8.31 -6.19
C THR A 18 -16.72 9.34 -5.98
N GLU A 19 -17.01 10.46 -5.32
CA GLU A 19 -16.00 11.47 -4.99
C GLU A 19 -14.96 10.92 -4.02
N TRP A 20 -15.39 10.21 -2.98
CA TRP A 20 -14.52 9.56 -2.01
C TRP A 20 -13.59 8.55 -2.70
N GLU A 21 -14.14 7.62 -3.47
CA GLU A 21 -13.36 6.58 -4.14
C GLU A 21 -12.38 7.16 -5.18
N SER A 22 -12.70 8.32 -5.77
CA SER A 22 -11.80 9.03 -6.70
C SER A 22 -10.57 9.64 -6.03
N LEU A 23 -10.54 9.72 -4.69
CA LEU A 23 -9.35 10.13 -3.93
C LEU A 23 -8.26 9.06 -3.95
N CYS A 24 -8.57 7.81 -4.30
CA CYS A 24 -7.54 6.79 -4.43
C CYS A 24 -6.54 7.16 -5.54
N ASP A 25 -5.29 7.44 -5.17
CA ASP A 25 -4.20 7.60 -6.14
C ASP A 25 -3.86 6.29 -6.86
N GLY A 26 -4.18 5.16 -6.23
CA GLY A 26 -3.78 3.81 -6.58
C GLY A 26 -2.27 3.65 -6.72
N CYS A 27 -1.57 4.04 -5.66
CA CYS A 27 -0.19 3.69 -5.42
C CYS A 27 0.00 2.20 -5.05
N GLY A 28 -1.05 1.51 -4.59
CA GLY A 28 -1.01 0.10 -4.16
C GLY A 28 -0.52 -0.12 -2.72
N LEU A 29 -0.07 0.93 -2.00
CA LEU A 29 0.50 0.81 -0.65
C LEU A 29 -0.47 0.23 0.39
N CYS A 30 -1.77 0.50 0.25
CA CYS A 30 -2.78 -0.09 1.14
C CYS A 30 -2.90 -1.61 0.96
N CYS A 31 -2.55 -2.15 -0.21
CA CYS A 31 -2.64 -3.58 -0.53
C CYS A 31 -1.43 -4.40 -0.06
N LEU A 32 -0.40 -3.77 0.51
CA LEU A 32 0.72 -4.51 1.10
C LEU A 32 0.32 -5.19 2.40
N HIS A 33 0.93 -6.34 2.67
CA HIS A 33 0.97 -6.91 4.00
C HIS A 33 1.73 -6.00 4.95
N LYS A 34 1.21 -5.92 6.18
CA LYS A 34 1.74 -5.08 7.26
C LYS A 34 1.89 -5.97 8.46
N LEU A 35 3.03 -5.83 9.13
CA LEU A 35 3.33 -6.57 10.34
C LEU A 35 3.35 -5.57 11.49
N GLU A 36 2.68 -5.93 12.57
CA GLU A 36 2.67 -5.18 13.81
C GLU A 36 3.63 -5.86 14.78
N ASP A 37 4.50 -5.07 15.39
CA ASP A 37 5.35 -5.52 16.47
C ASP A 37 4.52 -5.66 17.76
N GLU A 38 4.54 -6.85 18.37
CA GLU A 38 3.67 -7.19 19.50
C GLU A 38 3.98 -6.40 20.78
N ASP A 39 5.21 -5.91 20.93
CA ASP A 39 5.66 -5.19 22.12
C ASP A 39 5.46 -3.67 21.99
N THR A 40 5.63 -3.13 20.78
CA THR A 40 5.66 -1.68 20.52
C THR A 40 4.44 -1.15 19.76
N GLY A 41 3.70 -2.01 19.06
CA GLY A 41 2.65 -1.63 18.13
C GLY A 41 3.15 -0.94 16.86
N GLU A 42 4.47 -0.96 16.60
CA GLU A 42 5.04 -0.39 15.39
C GLU A 42 4.63 -1.21 14.15
N ILE A 43 4.17 -0.51 13.11
CA ILE A 43 3.76 -1.15 11.85
C ILE A 43 4.90 -1.10 10.84
N ALA A 44 5.33 -2.28 10.39
CA ALA A 44 6.27 -2.46 9.31
C ALA A 44 5.55 -2.91 8.02
N TYR A 45 5.87 -2.25 6.90
CA TYR A 45 5.44 -2.66 5.57
C TYR A 45 6.35 -3.76 5.03
N THR A 46 5.75 -4.73 4.35
CA THR A 46 6.48 -5.69 3.51
C THR A 46 6.47 -5.25 2.04
N ASP A 47 7.26 -5.89 1.18
CA ASP A 47 7.08 -5.79 -0.28
C ASP A 47 6.13 -6.85 -0.86
N VAL A 48 5.27 -7.47 -0.03
CA VAL A 48 4.27 -8.46 -0.43
C VAL A 48 2.90 -7.81 -0.54
N ALA A 49 2.25 -7.93 -1.70
CA ALA A 49 0.90 -7.44 -1.93
C ALA A 49 -0.13 -8.57 -1.84
N CYS A 50 -1.37 -8.23 -1.48
CA CYS A 50 -2.46 -9.20 -1.55
C CYS A 50 -2.69 -9.70 -2.98
N HIS A 51 -3.22 -10.91 -3.10
CA HIS A 51 -3.45 -11.62 -4.36
C HIS A 51 -4.45 -10.91 -5.29
N LEU A 52 -5.21 -9.94 -4.79
CA LEU A 52 -6.11 -9.11 -5.60
C LEU A 52 -5.43 -7.90 -6.24
N LEU A 53 -4.20 -7.55 -5.86
CA LEU A 53 -3.51 -6.40 -6.44
C LEU A 53 -2.92 -6.77 -7.80
N ASP A 54 -3.33 -6.04 -8.84
CA ASP A 54 -2.60 -6.06 -10.10
C ASP A 54 -1.31 -5.23 -9.96
N LEU A 55 -0.16 -5.91 -10.00
CA LEU A 55 1.16 -5.32 -9.70
C LEU A 55 1.63 -4.31 -10.75
N GLU A 56 1.06 -4.33 -11.96
CA GLU A 56 1.38 -3.37 -13.01
C GLU A 56 0.59 -2.09 -12.82
N SER A 57 -0.74 -2.16 -12.85
CA SER A 57 -1.64 -1.01 -12.68
C SER A 57 -1.67 -0.46 -11.25
N CYS A 58 -1.22 -1.24 -10.26
CA CYS A 58 -1.38 -0.94 -8.82
C CYS A 58 -2.84 -0.71 -8.41
N ARG A 59 -3.78 -1.41 -9.06
CA ARG A 59 -5.21 -1.37 -8.76
C ARG A 59 -5.68 -2.74 -8.28
N CYS A 60 -6.68 -2.75 -7.41
CA CYS A 60 -7.32 -3.99 -7.00
C CYS A 60 -8.16 -4.53 -8.17
N GLY A 61 -7.94 -5.78 -8.54
CA GLY A 61 -8.67 -6.46 -9.61
C GLY A 61 -10.13 -6.79 -9.27
N ASP A 62 -10.49 -6.76 -7.98
CA ASP A 62 -11.86 -7.01 -7.52
C ASP A 62 -12.24 -6.08 -6.35
N TYR A 63 -12.16 -4.78 -6.61
CA TYR A 63 -12.34 -3.76 -5.58
C TYR A 63 -13.71 -3.85 -4.89
N ALA A 64 -14.77 -4.17 -5.63
CA ALA A 64 -16.14 -4.23 -5.09
C ALA A 64 -16.33 -5.36 -4.07
N ASN A 65 -15.67 -6.51 -4.27
CA ASN A 65 -15.81 -7.68 -3.40
C ASN A 65 -14.60 -7.90 -2.47
N ARG A 66 -13.67 -6.95 -2.42
CA ARG A 66 -12.37 -7.11 -1.74
C ARG A 66 -12.46 -7.57 -0.29
N SER A 67 -13.37 -7.00 0.53
CA SER A 67 -13.49 -7.37 1.94
C SER A 67 -14.14 -8.74 2.16
N ALA A 68 -14.90 -9.24 1.18
CA ALA A 68 -15.42 -10.61 1.22
C ALA A 68 -14.36 -11.64 0.84
N ARG A 69 -13.43 -11.27 -0.05
CA ARG A 69 -12.35 -12.14 -0.55
C ARG A 69 -11.09 -12.10 0.32
N VAL A 70 -10.82 -10.94 0.93
CA VAL A 70 -9.65 -10.68 1.78
C VAL A 70 -10.18 -10.08 3.09
N PRO A 71 -10.42 -10.90 4.14
CA PRO A 71 -10.99 -10.44 5.40
C PRO A 71 -10.20 -9.30 6.06
N ASP A 72 -8.88 -9.28 5.88
CA ASP A 72 -7.99 -8.24 6.42
C ASP A 72 -7.97 -6.95 5.58
N CYS A 73 -8.71 -6.90 4.47
CA CYS A 73 -8.79 -5.72 3.62
C CYS A 73 -9.72 -4.67 4.25
N VAL A 74 -9.10 -3.73 4.97
CA VAL A 74 -9.79 -2.62 5.65
C VAL A 74 -10.34 -1.62 4.62
N LYS A 75 -11.64 -1.33 4.70
CA LYS A 75 -12.27 -0.23 3.97
C LYS A 75 -11.85 1.10 4.62
N VAL A 76 -11.20 1.96 3.85
CA VAL A 76 -10.89 3.33 4.25
C VAL A 76 -12.14 4.19 4.07
N THR A 77 -12.60 4.83 5.14
CA THR A 77 -13.82 5.64 5.19
C THR A 77 -13.51 7.03 5.74
N PRO A 78 -14.38 8.03 5.54
CA PRO A 78 -14.20 9.37 6.11
C PRO A 78 -13.93 9.36 7.62
N GLU A 79 -14.53 8.42 8.35
CA GLU A 79 -14.45 8.32 9.80
C GLU A 79 -13.11 7.73 10.29
N ASN A 80 -12.48 6.85 9.51
CA ASN A 80 -11.26 6.15 9.91
C ASN A 80 -9.98 6.66 9.22
N ALA A 81 -10.09 7.40 8.12
CA ALA A 81 -8.93 7.79 7.31
C ALA A 81 -7.85 8.56 8.10
N GLY A 82 -8.24 9.30 9.13
CA GLY A 82 -7.32 10.03 10.02
C GLY A 82 -6.76 9.21 11.19
N THR A 83 -7.33 8.03 11.47
CA THR A 83 -6.95 7.19 12.63
C THR A 83 -6.20 5.92 12.24
N LEU A 84 -6.25 5.53 10.95
CA LEU A 84 -5.49 4.40 10.43
C LEU A 84 -3.99 4.74 10.35
N GLY A 85 -3.25 4.50 11.45
CA GLY A 85 -1.83 4.82 11.58
C GLY A 85 -0.92 4.14 10.53
N TRP A 86 -1.37 3.03 9.96
CA TRP A 86 -0.68 2.30 8.90
C TRP A 86 -0.89 2.89 7.50
N LEU A 87 -1.74 3.90 7.32
CA LEU A 87 -1.82 4.59 6.02
C LEU A 87 -0.54 5.42 5.83
N PRO A 88 0.12 5.34 4.67
CA PRO A 88 1.33 6.10 4.43
C PRO A 88 1.02 7.60 4.46
N GLY A 89 1.97 8.43 4.91
CA GLY A 89 1.79 9.87 5.02
C GLY A 89 1.54 10.60 3.69
N SER A 90 1.68 9.89 2.56
CA SER A 90 1.35 10.35 1.20
C SER A 90 -0.04 9.92 0.73
N CYS A 91 -0.76 9.09 1.48
CA CYS A 91 -2.09 8.61 1.10
C CYS A 91 -3.07 9.77 1.04
N ALA A 92 -3.78 9.92 -0.09
CA ALA A 92 -4.75 10.99 -0.31
C ALA A 92 -5.83 11.06 0.78
N TYR A 93 -6.39 9.91 1.20
CA TYR A 93 -7.39 9.85 2.27
C TYR A 93 -6.86 10.43 3.57
N ARG A 94 -5.65 10.02 3.97
CA ARG A 94 -4.97 10.49 5.18
C ARG A 94 -4.63 11.98 5.07
N LEU A 95 -4.08 12.42 3.94
CA LEU A 95 -3.74 13.83 3.69
C LEU A 95 -4.96 14.72 3.90
N LEU A 96 -6.09 14.41 3.27
CA LEU A 96 -7.29 15.23 3.39
C LEU A 96 -7.91 15.15 4.80
N ALA A 97 -7.84 14.00 5.48
CA ALA A 97 -8.27 13.87 6.87
C ALA A 97 -7.41 14.72 7.82
N GLU A 98 -6.12 14.88 7.53
CA GLU A 98 -5.20 15.77 8.24
C GLU A 98 -5.31 17.25 7.80
N GLY A 99 -6.23 17.60 6.89
CA GLY A 99 -6.38 18.95 6.35
C GLY A 99 -5.24 19.38 5.41
N ARG A 100 -4.45 18.43 4.91
CA ARG A 100 -3.33 18.67 3.98
C ARG A 100 -3.80 18.58 2.54
N ALA A 101 -3.09 19.27 1.65
CA ALA A 101 -3.39 19.22 0.22
C ALA A 101 -2.93 17.90 -0.42
N LEU A 102 -3.65 17.47 -1.46
CA LEU A 102 -3.20 16.41 -2.36
C LEU A 102 -1.87 16.79 -3.02
N ALA A 103 -1.00 15.80 -3.23
CA ALA A 103 0.28 16.01 -3.89
C ALA A 103 0.10 16.38 -5.37
N TRP A 104 1.11 17.04 -5.96
CA TRP A 104 1.07 17.49 -7.36
C TRP A 104 0.90 16.35 -8.37
N TRP A 105 1.39 15.15 -8.04
CA TRP A 105 1.30 13.94 -8.87
C TRP A 105 -0.02 13.18 -8.68
N HIS A 106 -0.91 13.64 -7.79
CA HIS A 106 -2.18 12.97 -7.57
C HIS A 106 -3.07 13.11 -8.82
N PRO A 107 -3.81 12.08 -9.28
CA PRO A 107 -4.58 12.15 -10.52
C PRO A 107 -5.60 13.29 -10.58
N LEU A 108 -6.27 13.60 -9.46
CA LEU A 108 -7.18 14.75 -9.35
C LEU A 108 -6.48 16.12 -9.52
N VAL A 109 -5.16 16.19 -9.27
CA VAL A 109 -4.35 17.41 -9.39
C VAL A 109 -3.66 17.49 -10.75
N SER A 110 -3.04 16.39 -11.19
CA SER A 110 -2.27 16.31 -12.43
C SER A 110 -3.14 16.09 -13.67
N GLY A 111 -4.34 15.52 -13.51
CA GLY A 111 -5.19 15.07 -14.60
C GLY A 111 -4.75 13.77 -15.26
N ASP A 112 -3.66 13.14 -14.78
CA ASP A 112 -3.08 11.93 -15.37
C ASP A 112 -2.78 10.87 -14.30
N PRO A 113 -3.45 9.71 -14.31
CA PRO A 113 -3.14 8.59 -13.42
C PRO A 113 -1.69 8.09 -13.51
N GLY A 114 -1.04 8.23 -14.66
CA GLY A 114 0.35 7.82 -14.89
C GLY A 114 1.37 8.56 -14.00
N THR A 115 1.03 9.76 -13.54
CA THR A 115 1.92 10.58 -12.70
C THR A 115 2.22 9.96 -11.34
N VAL A 116 1.35 9.08 -10.83
CA VAL A 116 1.58 8.30 -9.60
C VAL A 116 2.76 7.33 -9.77
N HIS A 117 2.88 6.72 -10.96
CA HIS A 117 3.99 5.83 -11.27
C HIS A 117 5.26 6.63 -11.61
N ALA A 118 5.12 7.69 -12.41
CA ALA A 118 6.24 8.53 -12.84
C ALA A 118 6.92 9.27 -11.65
N SER A 119 6.14 9.69 -10.65
CA SER A 119 6.66 10.28 -9.40
C SER A 119 7.29 9.25 -8.46
N GLY A 120 7.20 7.96 -8.79
CA GLY A 120 7.80 6.89 -8.04
C GLY A 120 7.11 6.60 -6.71
N VAL A 121 5.86 6.99 -6.49
CA VAL A 121 5.15 6.68 -5.22
C VAL A 121 4.43 5.33 -5.24
N SER A 122 4.16 4.76 -6.43
CA SER A 122 3.45 3.48 -6.57
C SER A 122 4.33 2.25 -6.32
N LEU A 123 3.73 1.09 -6.08
CA LEU A 123 4.43 -0.18 -5.96
C LEU A 123 4.79 -0.88 -7.28
N ARG A 124 4.48 -0.27 -8.42
CA ARG A 124 4.75 -0.85 -9.74
C ARG A 124 6.21 -1.29 -9.85
N GLY A 125 6.42 -2.57 -10.14
CA GLY A 125 7.74 -3.20 -10.25
C GLY A 125 8.54 -3.30 -8.94
N ARG A 126 7.88 -3.16 -7.77
CA ARG A 126 8.52 -3.18 -6.44
C ARG A 126 7.93 -4.19 -5.47
N ALA A 127 6.72 -4.66 -5.71
CA ALA A 127 6.04 -5.66 -4.88
C ALA A 127 6.00 -7.04 -5.55
N VAL A 128 5.82 -8.07 -4.74
CA VAL A 128 5.57 -9.47 -5.13
C VAL A 128 4.18 -9.89 -4.67
N SER A 129 3.56 -10.86 -5.34
CA SER A 129 2.27 -11.41 -4.90
C SER A 129 2.46 -12.26 -3.65
N GLU A 130 1.48 -12.25 -2.74
CA GLU A 130 1.45 -13.17 -1.59
C GLU A 130 1.41 -14.64 -2.00
N ASP A 131 0.83 -14.95 -3.17
CA ASP A 131 0.78 -16.33 -3.69
C ASP A 131 2.18 -16.89 -4.01
N ASP A 132 3.17 -16.02 -4.18
CA ASP A 132 4.56 -16.37 -4.52
C ASP A 132 5.50 -16.30 -3.29
N VAL A 133 4.97 -16.11 -2.08
CA VAL A 133 5.74 -15.89 -0.86
C VAL A 133 5.40 -16.93 0.22
N ASP A 134 6.42 -17.61 0.73
CA ASP A 134 6.25 -18.57 1.83
C ASP A 134 5.99 -17.88 3.19
N ASP A 135 6.74 -16.81 3.49
CA ASP A 135 6.65 -16.07 4.75
C ASP A 135 6.83 -14.56 4.53
N VAL A 136 5.76 -13.80 4.78
CA VAL A 136 5.74 -12.34 4.62
C VAL A 136 6.75 -11.62 5.54
N ARG A 137 7.18 -12.24 6.64
CA ARG A 137 8.16 -11.66 7.58
C ARG A 137 9.55 -11.50 6.95
N ASP A 138 9.90 -12.35 5.99
CA ASP A 138 11.16 -12.25 5.25
C ASP A 138 11.18 -11.08 4.25
N HIS A 139 10.03 -10.42 4.06
CA HIS A 139 9.81 -9.36 3.09
C HIS A 139 9.68 -7.97 3.71
N VAL A 140 9.99 -7.81 5.00
CA VAL A 140 10.16 -6.48 5.60
C VAL A 140 11.42 -5.82 5.03
N VAL A 141 11.23 -4.81 4.18
CA VAL A 141 12.34 -4.16 3.47
C VAL A 141 12.62 -2.75 4.00
N ALA A 142 13.86 -2.54 4.47
CA ALA A 142 14.29 -1.31 5.12
C ALA A 142 14.06 -0.06 4.25
N TRP A 143 14.38 -0.12 2.95
CA TRP A 143 14.23 1.04 2.05
C TRP A 143 12.78 1.53 1.94
N LEU A 144 11.78 0.64 2.03
CA LEU A 144 10.36 1.00 1.95
C LEU A 144 9.95 1.71 3.24
N ASN A 145 10.20 1.05 4.37
CA ASN A 145 9.86 1.56 5.69
C ASN A 145 10.54 2.90 6.00
N SER A 146 11.83 3.04 5.72
CA SER A 146 12.55 4.30 5.92
C SER A 146 11.98 5.45 5.07
N ARG A 147 11.49 5.18 3.85
CA ARG A 147 10.92 6.22 2.99
C ARG A 147 9.49 6.57 3.35
N LEU A 148 8.66 5.58 3.67
CA LEU A 148 7.28 5.81 4.11
C LEU A 148 7.26 6.57 5.43
N ALA A 149 8.15 6.24 6.38
CA ALA A 149 8.32 6.98 7.63
C ALA A 149 8.76 8.44 7.38
N ALA A 150 9.64 8.67 6.41
CA ALA A 150 10.09 10.00 6.03
C ALA A 150 9.10 10.79 5.15
N GLY A 151 7.96 10.20 4.75
CA GLY A 151 7.04 10.80 3.79
C GLY A 151 7.66 11.07 2.41
N LEU A 152 8.73 10.35 2.08
CA LEU A 152 9.48 10.53 0.83
C LEU A 152 8.94 9.61 -0.27
N PRO A 153 8.92 10.05 -1.55
CA PRO A 153 8.63 9.18 -2.68
C PRO A 153 9.56 7.95 -2.67
N LEU A 154 9.13 6.82 -3.20
CA LEU A 154 9.96 5.61 -3.23
C LEU A 154 11.14 5.78 -4.23
N PRO A 155 12.28 5.08 -4.05
CA PRO A 155 13.46 5.25 -4.91
C PRO A 155 13.14 4.91 -6.36
N GLY A 156 13.60 5.73 -7.32
CA GLY A 156 13.48 5.43 -8.75
C GLY A 156 13.97 4.02 -9.08
N THR A 157 13.35 3.38 -10.07
CA THR A 157 13.56 1.99 -10.47
C THR A 157 14.93 1.78 -11.14
N GLY A 158 16.01 1.96 -10.38
CA GLY A 158 17.26 1.27 -10.69
C GLY A 158 17.00 -0.23 -10.53
N LYS A 159 17.13 -1.00 -11.61
CA LYS A 159 16.87 -2.46 -11.68
C LYS A 159 17.27 -3.15 -10.38
N ARG A 160 16.29 -3.58 -9.57
CA ARG A 160 16.55 -4.50 -8.45
C ARG A 160 17.01 -5.81 -9.09
N ALA A 161 18.25 -6.22 -8.81
CA ALA A 161 18.72 -7.54 -9.17
C ALA A 161 17.81 -8.59 -8.50
N PRO A 162 17.43 -9.68 -9.19
CA PRO A 162 16.62 -10.73 -8.58
C PRO A 162 17.36 -11.26 -7.35
N ARG A 163 16.70 -11.24 -6.19
CA ARG A 163 17.23 -11.87 -4.99
C ARG A 163 17.28 -13.37 -5.25
N LYS A 164 18.50 -13.93 -5.37
CA LYS A 164 18.67 -15.38 -5.39
C LYS A 164 18.13 -15.92 -4.06
N ALA A 165 17.19 -16.87 -4.14
CA ALA A 165 16.72 -17.62 -2.99
C ALA A 165 17.95 -18.14 -2.20
N LYS A 166 18.04 -17.80 -0.91
CA LYS A 166 19.05 -18.40 -0.04
C LYS A 166 18.74 -19.90 0.07
N PRO A 167 19.75 -20.79 -0.04
CA PRO A 167 19.51 -22.21 0.13
C PRO A 167 19.05 -22.48 1.57
N GLN A 168 17.90 -23.13 1.69
CA GLN A 168 17.29 -23.56 2.94
C GLN A 168 18.29 -24.39 3.79
N PRO A 169 18.41 -24.16 5.10
CA PRO A 169 19.18 -25.04 5.97
C PRO A 169 18.50 -26.42 6.00
N LYS A 170 19.23 -27.47 5.65
CA LYS A 170 18.72 -28.85 5.67
C LYS A 170 18.37 -29.24 7.10
N VAL A 171 17.08 -29.20 7.45
CA VAL A 171 16.58 -29.73 8.72
C VAL A 171 16.75 -31.26 8.67
N ALA A 172 17.67 -31.77 9.49
CA ALA A 172 17.93 -33.20 9.62
C ALA A 172 16.67 -33.89 10.19
N ARG A 173 16.00 -34.71 9.37
CA ARG A 173 14.92 -35.60 9.82
C ARG A 173 15.50 -36.61 10.81
N LYS A 174 15.24 -36.42 12.11
CA LYS A 174 15.45 -37.47 13.11
C LYS A 174 14.54 -38.65 12.77
N ARG A 175 15.14 -39.79 12.41
CA ARG A 175 14.44 -41.07 12.26
C ARG A 175 13.81 -41.42 13.61
N ARG A 176 12.47 -41.49 13.66
CA ARG A 176 11.76 -42.14 14.76
C ARG A 176 11.93 -43.65 14.58
N THR A 177 12.71 -44.29 15.45
CA THR A 177 12.64 -45.73 15.69
C THR A 177 11.33 -46.01 16.44
N ALA A 178 10.49 -46.86 15.86
CA ALA A 178 9.31 -47.42 16.51
C ALA A 178 9.72 -48.59 17.44
N PRO A 179 8.95 -48.87 18.51
CA PRO A 179 9.23 -49.95 19.45
C PRO A 179 9.02 -51.35 18.84
#